data_AF-A0A923BIU5-F1
#
_entry.id   AF-A0A923BIU5-F1
#
_cell.length_a   1.000
_cell.length_b   1.000
_cell.length_c   1.000
_cell.angle_alpha   90.00
_cell.angle_beta   90.00
_cell.angle_gamma   90.00
#
_symmetry.space_group_name_H-M   'P 1'
#
loop_
_entity.id
_entity.type
_entity.pdbx_description
1 polymer ?
#
loop_
_entity_poly.entity_id
_entity_poly.type
_entity_poly.pdbx_seq_one_letter_code
_entity_poly.pdbx_strand_id
1 'polypeptide(L)'
;MSARKFHLTCLTALAAVVACSATAQAAFDDFIIRNSGGGNSPVIQPNGIVPGALEFIIAEGGQKAGWGTDDISGYQMGQITNVGITRYDDTARFTAGSGPAVAPYFNIWVTDGLGKYAVLANEPSNPSFQPLFVDNGDGSKSYSLSFADIANEPVQVYETPNGGYGSTTTWVHNLFGNTPLTFSDVASLVIEAPDAAYITNGANAVGSGAPDELGTNVALGFNWIFGDTLANYQSGAPGYVVGNPVAQAIPEPATLALAGSAALGIFVVRRRRLSV
;
A
#
# COMPACT_ATOMS: atom_id res chain seq x y z
N MET A 1 -32.24 3.83 -39.67
CA MET A 1 -32.48 3.32 -38.30
C MET A 1 -33.43 4.25 -37.58
N SER A 2 -34.54 3.75 -37.01
CA SER A 2 -35.50 4.56 -36.24
C SER A 2 -34.85 5.09 -34.95
N ALA A 3 -35.18 6.33 -34.55
CA ALA A 3 -34.68 6.99 -33.34
C ALA A 3 -34.84 6.16 -32.04
N ARG A 4 -35.83 5.26 -32.00
CA ARG A 4 -36.04 4.30 -30.90
C ARG A 4 -34.94 3.23 -30.80
N LYS A 5 -34.41 2.73 -31.93
CA LYS A 5 -33.32 1.74 -31.92
C LYS A 5 -32.00 2.35 -31.44
N PHE A 6 -31.80 3.65 -31.64
CA PHE A 6 -30.59 4.36 -31.23
C PHE A 6 -30.55 4.60 -29.71
N HIS A 7 -31.67 5.03 -29.11
CA HIS A 7 -31.79 5.20 -27.65
C HIS A 7 -31.58 3.89 -26.90
N LEU A 8 -32.14 2.79 -27.40
CA LEU A 8 -32.00 1.47 -26.78
C LEU A 8 -30.54 0.98 -26.78
N THR A 9 -29.75 1.34 -27.80
CA THR A 9 -28.34 0.95 -27.94
C THR A 9 -27.43 1.77 -27.00
N CYS A 10 -27.68 3.07 -26.84
CA CYS A 10 -26.93 3.89 -25.88
C CYS A 10 -27.22 3.51 -24.42
N LEU A 11 -28.48 3.18 -24.09
CA LEU A 11 -28.87 2.72 -22.75
C LEU A 11 -28.26 1.35 -22.40
N THR A 12 -28.13 0.44 -23.35
CA THR A 12 -27.46 -0.86 -23.13
C THR A 12 -25.95 -0.73 -23.02
N ALA A 13 -25.31 0.16 -23.77
CA ALA A 13 -23.87 0.43 -23.63
C ALA A 13 -23.53 1.09 -22.27
N LEU A 14 -24.38 2.01 -21.78
CA LEU A 14 -24.20 2.63 -20.45
C LEU A 14 -24.43 1.61 -19.32
N ALA A 15 -25.43 0.73 -19.45
CA ALA A 15 -25.67 -0.34 -18.49
C ALA A 15 -24.54 -1.38 -18.45
N ALA A 16 -23.89 -1.67 -19.59
CA ALA A 16 -22.74 -2.57 -19.65
C ALA A 16 -21.48 -2.00 -18.98
N VAL A 17 -21.28 -0.68 -19.02
CA VAL A 17 -20.16 -0.02 -18.32
C VAL A 17 -20.37 -0.01 -16.81
N VAL A 18 -21.62 0.08 -16.33
CA VAL A 18 -21.94 0.04 -14.89
C VAL A 18 -21.92 -1.39 -14.33
N ALA A 19 -22.25 -2.41 -15.15
CA ALA A 19 -22.33 -3.80 -14.70
C ALA A 19 -20.99 -4.56 -14.66
N CYS A 20 -19.92 -4.01 -15.26
CA CYS A 20 -18.58 -4.64 -15.26
C CYS A 20 -17.65 -4.15 -14.14
N SER A 21 -18.12 -3.30 -13.24
CA SER A 21 -17.38 -2.85 -12.05
C SER A 21 -17.39 -3.92 -10.94
N ALA A 22 -17.04 -5.16 -11.26
CA ALA A 22 -16.69 -6.11 -10.20
C ALA A 22 -15.43 -5.56 -9.52
N THR A 23 -15.50 -5.32 -8.20
CA THR A 23 -14.31 -5.01 -7.42
C THR A 23 -13.37 -6.20 -7.55
N ALA A 24 -12.29 -6.05 -8.32
CA ALA A 24 -11.20 -7.00 -8.26
C ALA A 24 -10.73 -7.04 -6.80
N GLN A 25 -10.68 -8.23 -6.22
CA GLN A 25 -10.03 -8.40 -4.93
C GLN A 25 -8.57 -8.05 -5.13
N ALA A 26 -8.06 -7.18 -4.27
CA ALA A 26 -6.69 -6.73 -4.38
C ALA A 26 -5.73 -7.94 -4.33
N ALA A 27 -4.83 -8.05 -5.29
CA ALA A 27 -3.83 -9.11 -5.34
C ALA A 27 -2.69 -8.71 -4.41
N PHE A 28 -2.68 -9.30 -3.21
CA PHE A 28 -1.60 -9.12 -2.25
C PHE A 28 -0.69 -10.34 -2.23
N ASP A 29 0.61 -10.12 -2.46
CA ASP A 29 1.65 -11.14 -2.45
C ASP A 29 2.44 -11.06 -1.14
N ASP A 30 2.59 -12.21 -0.47
CA ASP A 30 3.40 -12.32 0.74
C ASP A 30 4.87 -12.63 0.39
N PHE A 31 5.80 -12.04 1.13
CA PHE A 31 7.23 -12.19 0.86
C PHE A 31 8.10 -11.98 2.10
N ILE A 32 9.31 -12.53 2.04
CA ILE A 32 10.34 -12.32 3.07
C ILE A 32 11.17 -11.11 2.66
N ILE A 33 11.34 -10.15 3.56
CA ILE A 33 12.17 -8.96 3.33
C ILE A 33 13.60 -9.19 3.79
N ARG A 34 13.74 -9.70 5.03
CA ARG A 34 15.05 -9.86 5.65
C ARG A 34 15.08 -11.11 6.50
N ASN A 35 16.14 -11.89 6.33
CA ASN A 35 16.52 -12.97 7.21
C ASN A 35 17.83 -12.61 7.92
N SER A 36 17.71 -11.97 9.08
CA SER A 36 18.83 -11.67 9.98
C SER A 36 18.50 -12.28 11.33
N GLY A 37 19.47 -12.92 12.01
CA GLY A 37 19.26 -13.44 13.37
C GLY A 37 19.92 -14.77 13.75
N GLY A 38 20.18 -15.69 12.82
CA GLY A 38 20.69 -17.01 13.23
C GLY A 38 20.43 -18.22 12.34
N GLY A 39 19.69 -18.08 11.24
CA GLY A 39 19.67 -19.07 10.15
C GLY A 39 18.28 -19.53 9.70
N ASN A 40 17.21 -19.20 10.42
CA ASN A 40 15.85 -19.48 9.99
C ASN A 40 15.24 -18.24 9.33
N SER A 41 14.55 -18.41 8.20
CA SER A 41 13.76 -17.32 7.60
C SER A 41 12.45 -17.11 8.38
N PRO A 42 11.80 -15.93 8.26
CA PRO A 42 10.39 -15.79 8.60
C PRO A 42 9.57 -16.92 7.99
N VAL A 43 8.54 -17.37 8.71
CA VAL A 43 7.56 -18.33 8.18
C VAL A 43 6.27 -17.61 7.89
N ILE A 44 5.76 -17.77 6.67
CA ILE A 44 4.45 -17.26 6.24
C ILE A 44 3.59 -18.47 5.92
N GLN A 45 2.43 -18.58 6.56
CA GLN A 45 1.59 -19.76 6.45
C GLN A 45 0.12 -19.46 6.72
N PRO A 46 -0.83 -20.31 6.32
CA PRO A 46 -2.19 -20.26 6.85
C PRO A 46 -2.21 -20.43 8.37
N ASN A 47 -2.96 -19.59 9.08
CA ASN A 47 -2.97 -19.54 10.54
C ASN A 47 -3.83 -20.63 11.24
N GLY A 48 -4.72 -21.30 10.51
CA GLY A 48 -5.59 -22.36 11.04
C GLY A 48 -6.74 -21.91 11.96
N ILE A 49 -6.84 -20.63 12.33
CA ILE A 49 -7.87 -20.06 13.22
C ILE A 49 -8.93 -19.29 12.41
N VAL A 50 -8.49 -18.38 11.54
CA VAL A 50 -9.36 -17.53 10.70
C VAL A 50 -9.20 -17.92 9.23
N PRO A 51 -10.27 -18.40 8.57
CA PRO A 51 -10.22 -18.73 7.15
C PRO A 51 -9.75 -17.56 6.29
N GLY A 52 -8.78 -17.80 5.40
CA GLY A 52 -8.24 -16.79 4.48
C GLY A 52 -7.24 -15.81 5.10
N ALA A 53 -6.98 -15.87 6.42
CA ALA A 53 -5.95 -15.06 7.05
C ALA A 53 -4.58 -15.78 7.01
N LEU A 54 -3.49 -15.01 6.98
CA LEU A 54 -2.12 -15.51 7.03
C LEU A 54 -1.52 -15.28 8.41
N GLU A 55 -0.60 -16.14 8.79
CA GLU A 55 0.25 -15.99 9.96
C GLU A 55 1.68 -15.66 9.51
N PHE A 56 2.21 -14.54 9.99
CA PHE A 56 3.60 -14.12 9.80
C PHE A 56 4.39 -14.37 11.08
N ILE A 57 5.21 -15.41 11.09
CA ILE A 57 6.01 -15.82 12.24
C ILE A 57 7.40 -15.19 12.13
N ILE A 58 7.69 -14.28 13.05
CA ILE A 58 8.98 -13.61 13.23
C ILE A 58 9.60 -14.17 14.51
N ALA A 59 10.53 -15.11 14.37
CA ALA A 59 11.13 -15.86 15.48
C ALA A 59 12.39 -15.22 16.04
N GLU A 60 13.08 -14.39 15.25
CA GLU A 60 14.40 -13.82 15.58
C GLU A 60 14.44 -12.31 15.31
N GLY A 61 15.28 -11.59 16.05
CA GLY A 61 15.49 -10.16 15.84
C GLY A 61 16.20 -9.91 14.52
N GLY A 62 15.74 -8.92 13.76
CA GLY A 62 16.25 -8.64 12.43
C GLY A 62 15.46 -9.34 11.32
N GLN A 63 14.58 -10.29 11.63
CA GLN A 63 13.68 -10.86 10.63
C GLN A 63 12.58 -9.87 10.23
N LYS A 64 12.24 -9.85 8.95
CA LYS A 64 11.22 -8.96 8.40
C LYS A 64 10.50 -9.65 7.25
N ALA A 65 9.18 -9.54 7.21
CA ALA A 65 8.31 -10.04 6.15
C ALA A 65 7.29 -8.98 5.75
N GLY A 66 6.74 -9.11 4.54
CA GLY A 66 5.78 -8.18 3.97
C GLY A 66 4.58 -8.88 3.36
N TRP A 67 3.48 -8.14 3.24
CA TRP A 67 2.33 -8.49 2.41
C TRP A 67 1.95 -7.26 1.59
N GLY A 68 2.24 -7.29 0.29
CA GLY A 68 2.22 -6.09 -0.55
C GLY A 68 1.44 -6.24 -1.84
N THR A 69 1.23 -5.13 -2.53
CA THR A 69 0.45 -5.07 -3.78
C THR A 69 0.87 -3.88 -4.65
N ASP A 70 0.65 -4.02 -5.95
CA ASP A 70 0.76 -2.95 -6.96
C ASP A 70 -0.60 -2.39 -7.41
N ASP A 71 -1.71 -2.77 -6.76
CA ASP A 71 -3.05 -2.34 -7.19
C ASP A 71 -3.28 -0.81 -7.14
N ILE A 72 -2.44 -0.10 -6.39
CA ILE A 72 -2.43 1.37 -6.34
C ILE A 72 -1.13 1.98 -6.87
N SER A 73 -0.28 1.18 -7.52
CA SER A 73 0.91 1.69 -8.21
C SER A 73 0.52 2.55 -9.42
N GLY A 74 1.27 3.63 -9.65
CA GLY A 74 0.98 4.67 -10.63
C GLY A 74 0.03 5.76 -10.15
N TYR A 75 -0.65 5.59 -9.01
CA TYR A 75 -1.46 6.65 -8.39
C TYR A 75 -0.60 7.53 -7.48
N GLN A 76 -1.04 8.76 -7.25
CA GLN A 76 -0.45 9.64 -6.25
C GLN A 76 -0.88 9.23 -4.83
N MET A 77 -0.02 9.48 -3.85
CA MET A 77 -0.30 9.28 -2.43
C MET A 77 -1.64 9.88 -2.00
N GLY A 78 -1.92 11.11 -2.44
CA GLY A 78 -3.15 11.85 -2.16
C GLY A 78 -4.43 11.22 -2.74
N GLN A 79 -4.30 10.20 -3.60
CA GLN A 79 -5.42 9.50 -4.23
C GLN A 79 -5.80 8.21 -3.50
N ILE A 80 -5.11 7.82 -2.42
CA ILE A 80 -5.49 6.64 -1.64
C ILE A 80 -6.89 6.84 -1.04
N THR A 81 -7.82 5.94 -1.41
CA THR A 81 -9.18 5.92 -0.86
C THR A 81 -9.30 4.98 0.32
N ASN A 82 -8.57 3.87 0.30
CA ASN A 82 -8.55 2.92 1.40
C ASN A 82 -7.29 2.05 1.35
N VAL A 83 -6.54 2.02 2.44
CA VAL A 83 -5.60 0.95 2.76
C VAL A 83 -5.98 0.35 4.10
N GLY A 84 -6.06 -0.97 4.16
CA GLY A 84 -6.56 -1.65 5.36
C GLY A 84 -6.01 -3.04 5.55
N ILE A 85 -6.10 -3.50 6.79
CA ILE A 85 -5.72 -4.83 7.25
C ILE A 85 -6.42 -5.12 8.58
N THR A 86 -6.81 -6.37 8.81
CA THR A 86 -7.31 -6.83 10.10
C THR A 86 -6.28 -7.73 10.77
N ARG A 87 -5.97 -7.48 12.04
CA ARG A 87 -5.27 -8.40 12.93
C ARG A 87 -6.25 -9.20 13.78
N TYR A 88 -6.00 -10.49 13.89
CA TYR A 88 -6.79 -11.46 14.65
C TYR A 88 -6.03 -12.07 15.83
N ASP A 89 -4.75 -11.75 15.98
CA ASP A 89 -3.96 -12.19 17.12
C ASP A 89 -4.19 -11.31 18.36
N ASP A 90 -4.06 -11.91 19.54
CA ASP A 90 -4.19 -11.18 20.81
C ASP A 90 -3.03 -10.20 20.99
N THR A 91 -3.31 -8.90 20.82
CA THR A 91 -2.31 -7.84 20.98
C THR A 91 -1.98 -7.56 22.45
N ALA A 92 -2.81 -7.99 23.41
CA ALA A 92 -2.62 -7.75 24.84
C ALA A 92 -1.52 -8.61 25.46
N ARG A 93 -1.07 -9.67 24.76
CA ARG A 93 0.09 -10.47 25.17
C ARG A 93 1.42 -9.72 25.05
N PHE A 94 1.44 -8.56 24.39
CA PHE A 94 2.61 -7.73 24.21
C PHE A 94 2.63 -6.58 25.21
N THR A 95 3.83 -6.08 25.55
CA THR A 95 3.97 -4.91 26.42
C THR A 95 3.26 -3.71 25.81
N ALA A 96 2.35 -3.07 26.55
CA ALA A 96 1.62 -1.90 26.07
C ALA A 96 2.57 -0.82 25.50
N GLY A 97 2.27 -0.33 24.30
CA GLY A 97 3.09 0.66 23.58
C GLY A 97 4.29 0.10 22.81
N SER A 98 4.57 -1.21 22.90
CA SER A 98 5.57 -1.85 22.02
C SER A 98 5.02 -2.03 20.59
N GLY A 99 5.90 -2.03 19.59
CA GLY A 99 5.57 -2.26 18.17
C GLY A 99 4.50 -3.34 17.89
N PRO A 100 4.53 -4.51 18.55
CA PRO A 100 3.54 -5.58 18.33
C PRO A 100 2.25 -5.40 19.12
N ALA A 101 2.29 -4.67 20.23
CA ALA A 101 1.10 -4.25 20.97
C ALA A 101 0.31 -3.18 20.22
N VAL A 102 0.94 -2.54 19.24
CA VAL A 102 0.35 -1.52 18.37
C VAL A 102 0.07 -2.09 16.98
N ALA A 103 -0.47 -1.26 16.10
CA ALA A 103 -0.86 -1.67 14.76
C ALA A 103 0.34 -2.04 13.87
N PRO A 104 0.13 -2.76 12.75
CA PRO A 104 1.19 -3.02 11.77
C PRO A 104 1.78 -1.74 11.17
N TYR A 105 3.05 -1.81 10.78
CA TYR A 105 3.65 -0.82 9.89
C TYR A 105 3.08 -1.00 8.48
N PHE A 106 2.84 0.10 7.78
CA PHE A 106 2.75 0.12 6.33
C PHE A 106 3.93 0.90 5.76
N ASN A 107 4.41 0.44 4.62
CA ASN A 107 5.49 1.06 3.85
C ASN A 107 5.04 1.22 2.40
N ILE A 108 5.28 2.40 1.85
CA ILE A 108 4.86 2.76 0.48
C ILE A 108 6.09 3.20 -0.29
N TRP A 109 6.43 2.47 -1.34
CA TRP A 109 7.44 2.94 -2.30
C TRP A 109 6.86 4.10 -3.10
N VAL A 110 7.64 5.17 -3.20
CA VAL A 110 7.27 6.36 -3.95
C VAL A 110 8.39 6.84 -4.85
N THR A 111 8.01 7.52 -5.93
CA THR A 111 8.92 8.16 -6.88
C THR A 111 8.57 9.63 -7.14
N ASP A 112 9.57 10.43 -7.50
CA ASP A 112 9.38 11.78 -8.05
C ASP A 112 9.08 11.76 -9.57
N GLY A 113 9.04 10.59 -10.18
CA GLY A 113 8.87 10.42 -11.64
C GLY A 113 10.13 10.76 -12.45
N LEU A 114 11.24 11.12 -11.80
CA LEU A 114 12.54 11.43 -12.38
C LEU A 114 13.62 10.39 -12.00
N GLY A 115 13.18 9.23 -11.46
CA GLY A 115 14.04 8.11 -11.12
C GLY A 115 14.62 8.15 -9.70
N LYS A 116 14.09 9.01 -8.81
CA LYS A 116 14.39 8.91 -7.37
C LYS A 116 13.29 8.17 -6.66
N TYR A 117 13.68 7.20 -5.84
CA TYR A 117 12.75 6.44 -5.02
C TYR A 117 13.01 6.68 -3.53
N ALA A 118 11.96 6.49 -2.74
CA ALA A 118 12.00 6.47 -1.29
C ALA A 118 10.89 5.56 -0.76
N VAL A 119 10.99 5.17 0.50
CA VAL A 119 9.93 4.48 1.23
C VAL A 119 9.35 5.43 2.26
N LEU A 120 8.04 5.66 2.16
CA LEU A 120 7.26 6.35 3.17
C LEU A 120 6.70 5.33 4.16
N ALA A 121 6.75 5.61 5.45
CA ALA A 121 6.22 4.71 6.48
C ALA A 121 5.44 5.46 7.55
N ASN A 122 4.43 4.79 8.11
CA ASN A 122 3.84 5.23 9.38
C ASN A 122 4.76 4.88 10.56
N GLU A 123 4.45 5.48 11.72
CA GLU A 123 4.99 5.05 13.00
C GLU A 123 3.81 4.63 13.89
N PRO A 124 3.39 3.35 13.88
CA PRO A 124 2.25 2.91 14.65
C PRO A 124 2.36 3.25 16.13
N SER A 125 3.58 3.27 16.71
CA SER A 125 3.79 3.60 18.12
C SER A 125 3.57 5.09 18.45
N ASN A 126 3.47 5.95 17.43
CA ASN A 126 3.10 7.35 17.61
C ASN A 126 1.67 7.45 18.16
N PRO A 127 1.44 8.21 19.24
CA PRO A 127 0.10 8.39 19.81
C PRO A 127 -0.98 8.84 18.83
N SER A 128 -0.64 9.54 17.75
CA SER A 128 -1.61 9.98 16.74
C SER A 128 -2.12 8.85 15.82
N PHE A 129 -1.31 7.80 15.62
CA PHE A 129 -1.72 6.60 14.86
C PHE A 129 -2.55 5.60 15.68
N GLN A 130 -2.46 5.63 17.01
CA GLN A 130 -3.15 4.67 17.88
C GLN A 130 -4.67 4.66 17.70
N PRO A 131 -5.37 5.82 17.68
CA PRO A 131 -6.83 5.83 17.54
C PRO A 131 -7.32 5.33 16.18
N LEU A 132 -6.45 5.31 15.16
CA LEU A 132 -6.77 4.85 13.83
C LEU A 132 -6.85 3.32 13.74
N PHE A 133 -6.28 2.60 14.71
CA PHE A 133 -6.32 1.15 14.78
C PHE A 133 -7.51 0.68 15.64
N VAL A 134 -8.63 0.48 14.97
CA VAL A 134 -9.95 0.32 15.60
C VAL A 134 -10.12 -1.08 16.18
N ASP A 135 -10.67 -1.15 17.40
CA ASP A 135 -11.14 -2.40 17.98
C ASP A 135 -12.52 -2.77 17.42
N ASN A 136 -12.64 -3.98 16.87
CA ASN A 136 -13.87 -4.43 16.21
C ASN A 136 -14.87 -5.06 17.19
N GLY A 137 -14.52 -5.22 18.47
CA GLY A 137 -15.40 -5.80 19.50
C GLY A 137 -15.50 -7.32 19.50
N ASP A 138 -14.80 -8.00 18.59
CA ASP A 138 -14.73 -9.47 18.47
C ASP A 138 -13.33 -10.03 18.81
N GLY A 139 -12.46 -9.18 19.36
CA GLY A 139 -11.06 -9.49 19.65
C GLY A 139 -10.10 -9.17 18.50
N SER A 140 -10.61 -8.83 17.30
CA SER A 140 -9.80 -8.34 16.19
C SER A 140 -9.64 -6.81 16.22
N LYS A 141 -8.60 -6.32 15.53
CA LYS A 141 -8.35 -4.89 15.34
C LYS A 141 -8.03 -4.59 13.89
N SER A 142 -8.46 -3.44 13.39
CA SER A 142 -8.35 -3.12 11.96
C SER A 142 -7.83 -1.72 11.67
N TYR A 143 -7.06 -1.63 10.60
CA TYR A 143 -6.92 -0.40 9.83
C TYR A 143 -7.89 -0.39 8.66
N SER A 144 -8.46 0.78 8.40
CA SER A 144 -9.19 1.14 7.19
C SER A 144 -8.95 2.63 6.98
N LEU A 145 -7.84 2.96 6.34
CA LEU A 145 -7.27 4.30 6.28
C LEU A 145 -7.45 4.88 4.88
N SER A 146 -8.17 5.99 4.78
CA SER A 146 -8.12 6.85 3.60
C SER A 146 -6.93 7.80 3.69
N PHE A 147 -6.58 8.45 2.58
CA PHE A 147 -5.59 9.54 2.62
C PHE A 147 -5.97 10.63 3.63
N ALA A 148 -7.26 10.95 3.75
CA ALA A 148 -7.74 11.96 4.70
C ALA A 148 -7.47 11.59 6.16
N ASP A 149 -7.51 10.30 6.49
CA ASP A 149 -7.23 9.81 7.85
C ASP A 149 -5.75 9.95 8.22
N ILE A 150 -4.85 9.78 7.25
CA ILE A 150 -3.40 9.86 7.47
C ILE A 150 -2.76 11.19 7.09
N ALA A 151 -3.47 12.10 6.42
CA ALA A 151 -2.89 13.31 5.81
C ALA A 151 -2.10 14.16 6.80
N ASN A 152 -2.59 14.31 8.04
CA ASN A 152 -1.93 15.09 9.08
C ASN A 152 -0.95 14.29 9.94
N GLU A 153 -0.83 12.99 9.67
CA GLU A 153 0.03 12.10 10.42
C GLU A 153 1.49 12.27 9.99
N PRO A 154 2.46 12.21 10.93
CA PRO A 154 3.86 12.27 10.59
C PRO A 154 4.27 11.12 9.67
N VAL A 155 5.04 11.44 8.62
CA VAL A 155 5.58 10.44 7.70
C VAL A 155 7.07 10.25 7.95
N GLN A 156 7.50 9.00 8.04
CA GLN A 156 8.92 8.66 8.06
C GLN A 156 9.41 8.40 6.64
N VAL A 157 10.63 8.86 6.32
CA VAL A 157 11.23 8.73 4.99
C VAL A 157 12.49 7.86 5.07
N TYR A 158 12.43 6.71 4.41
CA TYR A 158 13.47 5.68 4.37
C TYR A 158 13.89 5.35 2.92
N GLU A 159 14.90 4.49 2.79
CA GLU A 159 15.32 3.84 1.52
C GLU A 159 15.59 4.82 0.37
N THR A 160 16.17 5.95 0.76
CA THR A 160 16.76 6.99 -0.07
C THR A 160 18.13 7.29 0.50
N PRO A 161 19.10 7.79 -0.30
CA PRO A 161 20.32 8.35 0.25
C PRO A 161 20.02 9.36 1.37
N ASN A 162 20.71 9.20 2.51
CA ASN A 162 20.52 9.97 3.76
C ASN A 162 19.15 9.80 4.43
N GLY A 163 18.38 8.76 4.08
CA GLY A 163 17.12 8.41 4.73
C GLY A 163 17.31 7.67 6.05
N GLY A 164 16.22 7.51 6.80
CA GLY A 164 16.25 6.92 8.14
C GLY A 164 15.31 7.63 9.11
N TYR A 165 15.10 7.02 10.28
CA TYR A 165 14.28 7.59 11.34
C TYR A 165 14.74 9.02 11.69
N GLY A 166 13.81 9.98 11.61
CA GLY A 166 14.08 11.38 11.91
C GLY A 166 15.06 12.08 10.95
N SER A 167 15.35 11.49 9.78
CA SER A 167 16.21 12.12 8.78
C SER A 167 15.51 13.27 8.09
N THR A 168 16.24 14.37 7.86
CA THR A 168 15.68 15.64 7.35
C THR A 168 16.43 16.14 6.11
N THR A 169 17.34 15.33 5.57
CA THR A 169 18.27 15.70 4.49
C THR A 169 18.08 14.84 3.25
N THR A 170 16.95 14.13 3.15
CA THR A 170 16.60 13.29 2.00
C THR A 170 16.18 14.12 0.80
N TRP A 171 16.16 13.53 -0.40
CA TRP A 171 15.62 14.22 -1.57
C TRP A 171 14.15 14.61 -1.39
N VAL A 172 13.37 13.80 -0.66
CA VAL A 172 11.95 14.08 -0.34
C VAL A 172 11.85 15.36 0.49
N HIS A 173 12.67 15.50 1.54
CA HIS A 173 12.72 16.72 2.34
C HIS A 173 13.20 17.92 1.52
N ASN A 174 14.16 17.73 0.62
CA ASN A 174 14.59 18.82 -0.26
C ASN A 174 13.48 19.25 -1.25
N LEU A 175 12.61 18.32 -1.67
CA LEU A 175 11.52 18.59 -2.60
C LEU A 175 10.39 19.38 -1.93
N PHE A 176 10.04 19.06 -0.68
CA PHE A 176 8.87 19.64 0.01
C PHE A 176 9.22 20.64 1.12
N GLY A 177 10.49 20.73 1.52
CA GLY A 177 10.98 21.57 2.62
C GLY A 177 11.28 20.79 3.91
N ASN A 178 11.94 21.44 4.87
CA ASN A 178 12.43 20.79 6.10
C ASN A 178 11.50 20.97 7.33
N THR A 179 11.01 19.83 7.82
CA THR A 179 10.66 19.39 9.19
C THR A 179 9.43 19.91 9.95
N PRO A 180 8.64 18.98 10.58
CA PRO A 180 8.43 17.57 10.24
C PRO A 180 7.46 17.42 9.04
N LEU A 181 7.69 16.41 8.18
CA LEU A 181 6.76 16.10 7.09
C LEU A 181 5.57 15.29 7.59
N THR A 182 4.45 15.50 6.94
CA THR A 182 3.20 14.73 7.05
C THR A 182 2.88 14.05 5.73
N PHE A 183 1.93 13.11 5.72
CA PHE A 183 1.48 12.50 4.45
C PHE A 183 0.87 13.54 3.49
N SER A 184 0.31 14.63 3.98
CA SER A 184 -0.16 15.79 3.20
C SER A 184 0.95 16.41 2.36
N ASP A 185 2.14 16.56 2.94
CA ASP A 185 3.27 17.22 2.25
C ASP A 185 3.75 16.40 1.05
N VAL A 186 3.68 15.08 1.15
CA VAL A 186 4.10 14.12 0.12
C VAL A 186 2.96 13.61 -0.76
N ALA A 187 1.79 14.25 -0.70
CA ALA A 187 0.57 13.81 -1.40
C ALA A 187 0.75 13.67 -2.92
N SER A 188 1.66 14.45 -3.52
CA SER A 188 1.89 14.48 -4.97
C SER A 188 2.88 13.42 -5.48
N LEU A 189 3.57 12.71 -4.58
CA LEU A 189 4.47 11.63 -4.98
C LEU A 189 3.67 10.47 -5.55
N VAL A 190 4.23 9.81 -6.58
CA VAL A 190 3.62 8.65 -7.22
C VAL A 190 4.01 7.40 -6.44
N ILE A 191 3.03 6.55 -6.15
CA ILE A 191 3.25 5.22 -5.57
C ILE A 191 3.81 4.34 -6.66
N GLU A 192 5.07 3.95 -6.52
CA GLU A 192 5.74 3.11 -7.50
C GLU A 192 6.97 2.48 -6.87
N ALA A 193 7.04 1.16 -6.92
CA ALA A 193 8.24 0.44 -6.55
C ALA A 193 9.34 0.60 -7.61
N PRO A 194 10.61 0.74 -7.19
CA PRO A 194 11.73 0.66 -8.13
C PRO A 194 11.88 -0.76 -8.68
N ASP A 195 12.57 -0.89 -9.82
CA ASP A 195 13.00 -2.21 -10.30
C ASP A 195 14.14 -2.79 -9.43
N ALA A 196 14.39 -4.08 -9.58
CA ALA A 196 15.45 -4.79 -8.88
C ALA A 196 16.86 -4.20 -9.16
N ALA A 197 17.07 -3.59 -10.34
CA ALA A 197 18.36 -3.00 -10.69
C ALA A 197 18.63 -1.72 -9.89
N TYR A 198 17.60 -0.91 -9.60
CA TYR A 198 17.71 0.24 -8.72
C TYR A 198 17.99 -0.20 -7.28
N ILE A 199 17.31 -1.23 -6.76
CA ILE A 199 17.50 -1.73 -5.39
C ILE A 199 18.93 -2.25 -5.19
N THR A 200 19.45 -3.04 -6.14
CA THR A 200 20.79 -3.63 -6.04
C THR A 200 21.93 -2.65 -6.33
N ASN A 201 21.63 -1.46 -6.86
CA ASN A 201 22.62 -0.42 -7.07
C ASN A 201 22.99 0.26 -5.75
N GLY A 202 24.18 -0.04 -5.23
CA GLY A 202 24.69 0.53 -3.98
C GLY A 202 24.78 2.05 -3.92
N ALA A 203 24.76 2.76 -5.07
CA ALA A 203 24.70 4.23 -5.09
C ALA A 203 23.35 4.78 -4.57
N ASN A 204 22.28 3.99 -4.66
CA ASN A 204 20.95 4.36 -4.19
C ASN A 204 20.78 4.12 -2.68
N ALA A 205 21.73 3.41 -2.04
CA ALA A 205 21.75 3.15 -0.60
C ALA A 205 20.45 2.53 -0.06
N VAL A 206 19.78 1.68 -0.85
CA VAL A 206 18.63 0.90 -0.40
C VAL A 206 19.12 -0.12 0.65
N GLY A 207 18.55 -0.04 1.84
CA GLY A 207 18.92 -0.88 2.97
C GLY A 207 18.24 -2.26 2.91
N SER A 208 18.83 -3.24 3.58
CA SER A 208 18.27 -4.60 3.71
C SER A 208 16.89 -4.67 4.39
N GLY A 209 16.39 -3.56 4.93
CA GLY A 209 15.07 -3.47 5.53
C GLY A 209 14.01 -2.88 4.58
N ALA A 210 14.37 -2.53 3.36
CA ALA A 210 13.44 -2.01 2.37
C ALA A 210 12.36 -3.07 2.02
N PRO A 211 11.14 -2.68 1.63
CA PRO A 211 10.08 -3.62 1.33
C PRO A 211 10.26 -4.19 -0.08
N ASP A 212 11.21 -5.10 -0.20
CA ASP A 212 11.51 -5.91 -1.37
C ASP A 212 11.71 -7.39 -0.97
N GLU A 213 11.42 -8.31 -1.90
CA GLU A 213 11.56 -9.73 -1.67
C GLU A 213 13.04 -10.15 -1.65
N LEU A 214 13.44 -10.78 -0.57
CA LEU A 214 14.77 -11.30 -0.34
C LEU A 214 15.19 -12.27 -1.46
N GLY A 215 16.22 -11.89 -2.20
CA GLY A 215 16.84 -12.72 -3.23
C GLY A 215 16.37 -12.40 -4.65
N THR A 216 15.16 -11.88 -4.83
CA THR A 216 14.68 -11.41 -6.15
C THR A 216 14.78 -9.89 -6.27
N ASN A 217 14.70 -9.17 -5.15
CA ASN A 217 14.57 -7.72 -5.06
C ASN A 217 13.34 -7.20 -5.82
N VAL A 218 12.29 -8.02 -5.96
CA VAL A 218 10.99 -7.57 -6.44
C VAL A 218 10.35 -6.75 -5.33
N ALA A 219 9.91 -5.54 -5.66
CA ALA A 219 9.25 -4.63 -4.73
C ALA A 219 7.84 -4.29 -5.25
N LEU A 220 6.95 -3.95 -4.33
CA LEU A 220 5.54 -3.62 -4.61
C LEU A 220 5.22 -2.23 -4.06
N GLY A 221 4.31 -1.49 -4.70
CA GLY A 221 4.02 -0.10 -4.35
C GLY A 221 3.58 0.10 -2.90
N PHE A 222 2.67 -0.73 -2.39
CA PHE A 222 2.17 -0.67 -1.02
C PHE A 222 2.42 -1.98 -0.26
N ASN A 223 2.86 -1.91 0.99
CA ASN A 223 3.26 -3.08 1.77
C ASN A 223 2.85 -2.96 3.24
N TRP A 224 2.20 -4.00 3.77
CA TRP A 224 2.12 -4.23 5.21
C TRP A 224 3.39 -4.92 5.69
N ILE A 225 3.92 -4.50 6.82
CA ILE A 225 5.25 -4.90 7.28
C ILE A 225 5.22 -5.52 8.68
N PHE A 226 5.94 -6.63 8.79
CA PHE A 226 5.93 -7.50 9.95
C PHE A 226 7.36 -7.84 10.40
N GLY A 227 7.75 -7.43 11.61
CA GLY A 227 9.07 -7.79 12.19
C GLY A 227 9.95 -6.61 12.59
N ASP A 228 11.24 -6.70 12.26
CA ASP A 228 12.35 -5.77 12.51
C ASP A 228 13.18 -6.00 13.79
N THR A 229 12.67 -5.79 15.01
CA THR A 229 13.47 -5.95 16.25
C THR A 229 12.94 -7.08 17.16
N LEU A 230 13.82 -7.79 17.89
CA LEU A 230 13.42 -8.91 18.77
C LEU A 230 12.52 -8.47 19.94
N ALA A 231 12.62 -7.20 20.36
CA ALA A 231 11.67 -6.63 21.32
C ALA A 231 10.22 -6.68 20.82
N ASN A 232 10.03 -6.93 19.52
CA ASN A 232 8.73 -7.14 18.91
C ASN A 232 8.20 -8.58 19.06
N TYR A 233 8.96 -9.59 19.55
CA TYR A 233 8.44 -10.96 19.64
C TYR A 233 9.09 -11.87 20.69
N GLN A 234 8.25 -12.71 21.31
CA GLN A 234 8.69 -13.85 22.11
C GLN A 234 8.68 -15.11 21.25
N SER A 235 9.80 -15.81 21.21
CA SER A 235 9.93 -17.17 20.66
C SER A 235 8.91 -18.11 21.32
N GLY A 236 8.16 -18.88 20.52
CA GLY A 236 7.22 -19.91 20.99
C GLY A 236 5.73 -19.53 21.05
N ALA A 237 5.34 -18.35 20.53
CA ALA A 237 3.95 -17.90 20.44
C ALA A 237 3.51 -17.71 18.96
N PRO A 238 2.20 -17.72 18.64
CA PRO A 238 1.72 -17.51 17.27
C PRO A 238 2.17 -16.15 16.71
N GLY A 239 2.41 -16.06 15.41
CA GLY A 239 2.85 -14.86 14.68
C GLY A 239 1.78 -13.76 14.59
N TYR A 240 1.97 -12.76 13.72
CA TYR A 240 0.88 -11.87 13.36
C TYR A 240 -0.14 -12.65 12.54
N VAL A 241 -1.38 -12.76 13.03
CA VAL A 241 -2.47 -13.34 12.25
C VAL A 241 -3.23 -12.21 11.60
N VAL A 242 -3.09 -12.06 10.29
CA VAL A 242 -3.66 -10.94 9.53
C VAL A 242 -4.48 -11.39 8.34
N GLY A 243 -5.51 -10.62 8.01
CA GLY A 243 -6.36 -10.88 6.86
C GLY A 243 -7.07 -9.62 6.35
N ASN A 244 -7.87 -9.81 5.31
CA ASN A 244 -8.60 -8.75 4.61
C ASN A 244 -7.73 -7.54 4.21
N PRO A 245 -6.56 -7.75 3.59
CA PRO A 245 -5.79 -6.63 3.10
C PRO A 245 -6.56 -5.93 1.98
N VAL A 246 -6.49 -4.60 1.96
CA VAL A 246 -7.08 -3.77 0.91
C VAL A 246 -6.13 -2.63 0.57
N ALA A 247 -6.03 -2.31 -0.72
CA ALA A 247 -5.41 -1.10 -1.24
C ALA A 247 -6.27 -0.60 -2.39
N GLN A 248 -6.74 0.63 -2.29
CA GLN A 248 -7.62 1.28 -3.25
C GLN A 248 -7.23 2.74 -3.40
N ALA A 249 -7.31 3.22 -4.63
CA ALA A 249 -7.12 4.62 -4.99
C ALA A 249 -8.30 5.14 -5.81
N ILE A 250 -8.46 6.47 -5.89
CA ILE A 250 -9.46 7.11 -6.74
C ILE A 250 -9.10 6.74 -8.19
N PRO A 251 -9.93 5.94 -8.89
CA PRO A 251 -9.69 5.69 -10.31
C PRO A 251 -9.68 7.03 -11.03
N GLU A 252 -8.72 7.25 -11.94
CA GLU A 252 -8.66 8.52 -12.66
C GLU A 252 -10.04 8.87 -13.23
N PRO A 253 -10.64 10.01 -12.84
CA PRO A 253 -12.01 10.29 -13.16
C PRO A 253 -12.13 10.51 -14.66
N ALA A 254 -12.71 9.51 -15.33
CA ALA A 254 -13.47 9.66 -16.56
C ALA A 254 -12.77 10.32 -17.75
N THR A 255 -11.47 10.61 -17.79
CA THR A 255 -10.78 11.13 -19.00
C THR A 255 -10.78 10.10 -20.12
N LEU A 256 -10.56 8.81 -19.81
CA LEU A 256 -10.73 7.71 -20.76
C LEU A 256 -12.20 7.49 -21.15
N ALA A 257 -13.11 7.63 -20.19
CA ALA A 257 -14.55 7.53 -20.46
C ALA A 257 -15.07 8.71 -21.29
N LEU A 258 -14.58 9.94 -21.06
CA LEU A 258 -14.84 11.15 -21.83
C LEU A 258 -14.19 11.08 -23.20
N ALA A 259 -12.95 10.60 -23.30
CA ALA A 259 -12.29 10.41 -24.60
C ALA A 259 -13.03 9.37 -25.43
N GLY A 260 -13.43 8.25 -24.81
CA GLY A 260 -14.25 7.22 -25.43
C GLY A 260 -15.63 7.73 -25.87
N SER A 261 -16.33 8.48 -25.01
CA SER A 261 -17.65 9.04 -25.33
C SER A 261 -17.59 10.22 -26.31
N ALA A 262 -16.52 11.03 -26.29
CA ALA A 262 -16.26 12.08 -27.27
C ALA A 262 -15.92 11.49 -28.65
N ALA A 263 -15.10 10.43 -28.71
CA ALA A 263 -14.82 9.71 -29.95
C ALA A 263 -16.10 9.12 -30.55
N LEU A 264 -16.92 8.45 -29.73
CA LEU A 264 -18.24 7.96 -30.13
C LEU A 264 -19.15 9.09 -30.63
N GLY A 265 -19.16 10.25 -29.96
CA GLY A 265 -19.89 11.44 -30.40
C GLY A 265 -19.47 11.94 -31.79
N ILE A 266 -18.17 11.98 -32.08
CA ILE A 266 -17.62 12.41 -33.37
C ILE A 266 -18.01 11.45 -34.50
N PHE A 267 -17.97 10.13 -34.26
CA PHE A 267 -18.41 9.13 -35.25
C PHE A 267 -19.90 9.26 -35.60
N VAL A 268 -20.75 9.54 -34.60
CA VAL A 268 -22.20 9.72 -34.81
C VAL A 268 -22.49 10.99 -35.63
N VAL A 269 -21.78 12.09 -35.37
CA VAL A 269 -21.94 13.35 -36.11
C VAL A 269 -21.46 13.23 -37.56
N ARG A 270 -20.32 12.56 -37.81
CA ARG A 270 -19.82 12.33 -39.17
C ARG A 270 -20.77 11.48 -40.02
N ARG A 271 -21.38 10.44 -39.44
CA ARG A 271 -22.29 9.55 -40.18
C ARG A 271 -23.57 10.26 -40.64
N ARG A 272 -24.07 11.24 -39.87
CA ARG A 272 -25.22 12.06 -40.26
C ARG A 272 -24.94 13.03 -41.41
N ARG A 273 -23.70 13.53 -41.55
CA ARG A 273 -23.33 14.45 -42.64
C ARG A 273 -23.14 13.77 -44.00
N LEU A 274 -22.85 12.47 -44.01
CA LEU A 274 -22.67 11.68 -45.25
C LEU A 274 -23.97 11.05 -45.78
N SER A 275 -25.09 11.27 -45.09
CA SER A 275 -26.40 10.69 -45.43
C SER A 275 -27.40 11.72 -45.97
N VAL A 276 -26.92 12.92 -46.34
CA VAL A 276 -27.66 13.99 -47.04
C VAL A 276 -27.02 14.12 -48.42
#